data_AF-W6RNW6-F1
#
_entry.id   AF-W6RNW6-F1
#
_cell.length_a   1.000
_cell.length_b   1.000
_cell.length_c   1.000
_cell.angle_alpha   90.00
_cell.angle_beta   90.00
_cell.angle_gamma   90.00
#
_symmetry.space_group_name_H-M   'P 1'
#
loop_
_entity.id
_entity.type
_entity.pdbx_description
1 polymer ?
#
loop_
_entity_poly.entity_id
_entity_poly.type
_entity_poly.pdbx_seq_one_letter_code
_entity_poly.pdbx_strand_id
1 'polypeptide(L)'
;MHSCARRRSVISIVAAVSIFRPTIFLFVLVEKPASKQQARSLNNLFVGSRAQALHAVWTFKDQWFGVHELVERASVSPTTASQVLIELERREWVNSKGAGPSKERILSNPRALLDEWSSYVASIKPKPLRSYYMRMTNIDEAIHEIDRICDETGVRYEISGLMAGQIHAPHLSKISQIHCRIDHGGESLLGKLGAKAVKEGWNLGVIDSNPRHDLLFRQRVGHVWVTDPLQTYLDLLQLDSGRSKELADHLRLTKLAVPE
;
A
#
# COMPACT_ATOMS: atom_id res chain seq x y z
N MET A 1 -1.28 -42.95 -3.29
CA MET A 1 0.16 -42.84 -2.97
C MET A 1 0.45 -41.45 -2.42
N HIS A 2 0.45 -41.31 -1.09
CA HIS A 2 0.76 -40.06 -0.40
C HIS A 2 2.28 -39.94 -0.20
N SER A 3 2.88 -38.89 -0.75
CA SER A 3 4.25 -38.49 -0.41
C SER A 3 4.19 -37.39 0.66
N CYS A 4 4.50 -37.78 1.90
CA CYS A 4 4.67 -36.89 3.03
C CYS A 4 6.09 -36.31 2.97
N ALA A 5 6.22 -35.08 2.47
CA ALA A 5 7.49 -34.35 2.51
C ALA A 5 7.75 -33.86 3.94
N ARG A 6 8.44 -34.67 4.74
CA ARG A 6 9.00 -34.27 6.04
C ARG A 6 9.97 -33.10 5.85
N ARG A 7 9.62 -31.93 6.40
CA ARG A 7 10.53 -30.80 6.60
C ARG A 7 11.66 -31.23 7.53
N ARG A 8 12.91 -30.94 7.16
CA ARG A 8 14.05 -30.94 8.08
C ARG A 8 14.53 -29.49 8.25
N SER A 9 14.18 -28.89 9.39
CA SER A 9 14.90 -27.73 9.92
C SER A 9 16.29 -28.22 10.32
N VAL A 10 17.34 -27.69 9.70
CA VAL A 10 18.71 -28.06 10.06
C VAL A 10 19.13 -27.16 11.22
N ILE A 11 19.16 -27.73 12.42
CA ILE A 11 19.82 -27.13 13.57
C ILE A 11 21.31 -27.44 13.41
N SER A 12 22.12 -26.42 13.12
CA SER A 12 23.57 -26.58 13.12
C SER A 12 24.06 -26.47 14.56
N ILE A 13 24.51 -27.60 15.12
CA ILE A 13 25.17 -27.63 16.43
C ILE A 13 26.65 -27.31 16.18
N VAL A 14 27.10 -26.13 16.61
CA VAL A 14 28.54 -25.85 16.68
C VAL A 14 29.00 -26.24 18.08
N ALA A 15 29.66 -27.39 18.19
CA ALA A 15 30.30 -27.81 19.42
C ALA A 15 31.69 -27.18 19.51
N ALA A 16 31.89 -26.26 20.46
CA ALA A 16 33.22 -25.86 20.89
C ALA A 16 33.64 -26.76 22.06
N VAL A 17 34.72 -27.52 21.88
CA VAL A 17 35.31 -28.32 22.97
C VAL A 17 36.13 -27.39 23.84
N SER A 18 35.76 -27.26 25.12
CA SER A 18 36.69 -26.82 26.15
C SER A 18 36.42 -27.58 27.44
N ILE A 19 37.52 -28.02 28.04
CA ILE A 19 37.57 -28.83 29.26
C ILE A 19 37.12 -27.95 30.43
N PHE A 20 36.15 -28.45 31.19
CA PHE A 20 35.80 -28.03 32.56
C PHE A 20 34.89 -26.79 32.77
N ARG A 21 33.58 -26.91 32.48
CA ARG A 21 32.43 -26.34 33.24
C ARG A 21 31.08 -26.62 32.53
N PRO A 22 29.91 -26.52 33.20
CA PRO A 22 28.64 -26.94 32.62
C PRO A 22 28.33 -26.13 31.35
N THR A 23 28.18 -26.84 30.24
CA THR A 23 27.98 -26.25 28.91
C THR A 23 26.61 -25.58 28.84
N ILE A 24 26.60 -24.26 28.68
CA ILE A 24 25.39 -23.52 28.27
C ILE A 24 25.20 -23.80 26.79
N PHE A 25 24.13 -24.50 26.42
CA PHE A 25 23.75 -24.68 25.03
C PHE A 25 23.23 -23.36 24.47
N LEU A 26 24.02 -22.71 23.63
CA LEU A 26 23.59 -21.52 22.88
C LEU A 26 22.96 -21.97 21.56
N PHE A 27 21.66 -21.72 21.40
CA PHE A 27 20.99 -21.90 20.12
C PHE A 27 21.09 -20.61 19.32
N VAL A 28 21.83 -20.65 18.20
CA VAL A 28 21.85 -19.56 17.23
C VAL A 28 20.79 -19.85 16.18
N LEU A 29 19.75 -19.02 16.13
CA LEU A 29 18.77 -19.05 15.05
C LEU A 29 19.43 -18.47 13.80
N VAL A 30 19.89 -19.34 12.90
CA VAL A 30 20.35 -18.92 11.58
C VAL A 30 19.12 -18.77 10.69
N GLU A 31 18.65 -17.54 10.53
CA GLU A 31 17.60 -17.24 9.55
C GLU A 31 18.16 -17.48 8.15
N LYS A 32 17.66 -18.53 7.49
CA LYS A 32 17.97 -18.79 6.10
C LYS A 32 17.23 -17.74 5.27
N PRO A 33 17.90 -17.00 4.36
CA PRO A 33 17.21 -16.01 3.52
C PRO A 33 16.06 -16.69 2.76
N ALA A 34 14.92 -16.01 2.69
CA ALA A 34 13.73 -16.53 2.04
C ALA A 34 14.06 -17.07 0.65
N SER A 35 13.55 -18.25 0.30
CA SER A 35 13.83 -18.83 -1.00
C SER A 35 13.28 -17.94 -2.12
N LYS A 36 13.89 -17.97 -3.32
CA LYS A 36 13.41 -17.19 -4.48
C LYS A 36 11.91 -17.42 -4.77
N GLN A 37 11.41 -18.62 -4.49
CA GLN A 37 9.98 -18.94 -4.63
C GLN A 37 9.11 -18.26 -3.56
N GLN A 38 9.57 -18.17 -2.31
CA GLN A 38 8.87 -17.47 -1.23
C GLN A 38 8.83 -15.96 -1.49
N ALA A 39 9.93 -15.37 -1.95
CA ALA A 39 9.98 -13.97 -2.35
C ALA A 39 9.02 -13.67 -3.51
N ARG A 40 8.96 -14.54 -4.53
CA ARG A 40 8.02 -14.37 -5.65
C ARG A 40 6.56 -14.51 -5.22
N SER A 41 6.26 -15.46 -4.33
CA SER A 41 4.92 -15.64 -3.78
C SER A 41 4.47 -14.45 -2.93
N LEU A 42 5.39 -13.84 -2.18
CA LEU A 42 5.15 -12.60 -1.44
C LEU A 42 4.85 -11.44 -2.39
N ASN A 43 5.73 -11.19 -3.36
CA ASN A 43 5.58 -10.08 -4.31
C ASN A 43 4.26 -10.13 -5.08
N ASN A 44 3.79 -11.35 -5.40
CA ASN A 44 2.50 -11.56 -6.07
C ASN A 44 1.29 -11.16 -5.22
N LEU A 45 1.44 -11.01 -3.90
CA LEU A 45 0.37 -10.58 -3.00
C LEU A 45 0.09 -9.07 -3.14
N PHE A 46 1.12 -8.30 -3.46
CA PHE A 46 1.08 -6.83 -3.52
C PHE A 46 0.73 -6.27 -4.91
N VAL A 47 0.15 -7.10 -5.81
CA VAL A 47 -0.22 -6.68 -7.17
C VAL A 47 -1.70 -6.97 -7.48
N GLY A 48 -2.33 -6.05 -8.22
CA GLY A 48 -3.67 -6.23 -8.79
C GLY A 48 -4.75 -6.51 -7.75
N SER A 49 -5.68 -7.44 -8.07
CA SER A 49 -6.77 -7.79 -7.15
C SER A 49 -6.32 -8.38 -5.80
N ARG A 50 -5.10 -8.93 -5.71
CA ARG A 50 -4.58 -9.40 -4.40
C ARG A 50 -4.18 -8.24 -3.51
N ALA A 51 -3.52 -7.22 -4.08
CA ALA A 51 -3.21 -5.98 -3.37
C ALA A 51 -4.48 -5.27 -2.91
N GLN A 52 -5.51 -5.27 -3.77
CA GLN A 52 -6.82 -4.69 -3.46
C GLN A 52 -7.50 -5.41 -2.28
N ALA A 53 -7.48 -6.74 -2.26
CA ALA A 53 -7.96 -7.51 -1.12
C ALA A 53 -7.15 -7.20 0.15
N LEU A 54 -5.83 -7.08 0.02
CA LEU A 54 -4.95 -6.74 1.12
C LEU A 54 -5.23 -5.34 1.70
N HIS A 55 -5.51 -4.38 0.84
CA HIS A 55 -5.94 -3.04 1.20
C HIS A 55 -7.27 -3.08 1.94
N ALA A 56 -8.25 -3.86 1.47
CA ALA A 56 -9.50 -4.05 2.20
C ALA A 56 -9.26 -4.62 3.61
N VAL A 57 -8.38 -5.63 3.76
CA VAL A 57 -7.97 -6.15 5.08
C VAL A 57 -7.42 -5.03 5.96
N TRP A 58 -6.56 -4.16 5.43
CA TRP A 58 -6.05 -3.00 6.15
C TRP A 58 -7.16 -2.06 6.63
N THR A 59 -8.21 -1.85 5.80
CA THR A 59 -9.32 -0.96 6.17
C THR A 59 -10.23 -1.50 7.28
N PHE A 60 -10.28 -2.83 7.48
CA PHE A 60 -11.04 -3.41 8.59
C PHE A 60 -10.37 -3.15 9.95
N LYS A 61 -9.06 -2.89 9.98
CA LYS A 61 -8.29 -2.60 11.21
C LYS A 61 -8.56 -3.66 12.31
N ASP A 62 -9.16 -3.24 13.41
CA ASP A 62 -9.44 -4.05 14.61
C ASP A 62 -10.80 -4.76 14.56
N GLN A 63 -11.45 -4.80 13.40
CA GLN A 63 -12.73 -5.47 13.20
C GLN A 63 -12.55 -6.91 12.72
N TRP A 64 -13.35 -7.81 13.25
CA TRP A 64 -13.49 -9.16 12.71
C TRP A 64 -14.25 -9.09 11.38
N PHE A 65 -13.75 -9.82 10.37
CA PHE A 65 -14.38 -9.90 9.05
C PHE A 65 -14.28 -11.33 8.50
N GLY A 66 -15.31 -11.75 7.79
CA GLY A 66 -15.37 -12.98 7.02
C GLY A 66 -14.92 -12.80 5.56
N VAL A 67 -14.99 -13.90 4.81
CA VAL A 67 -14.61 -13.89 3.39
C VAL A 67 -15.60 -13.08 2.53
N HIS A 68 -16.88 -13.05 2.92
CA HIS A 68 -17.91 -12.32 2.20
C HIS A 68 -17.74 -10.81 2.32
N GLU A 69 -17.49 -10.29 3.53
CA GLU A 69 -17.21 -8.86 3.69
C GLU A 69 -15.94 -8.45 2.94
N LEU A 70 -14.92 -9.32 2.89
CA LEU A 70 -13.70 -9.05 2.13
C LEU A 70 -13.98 -8.97 0.62
N VAL A 71 -14.77 -9.90 0.07
CA VAL A 71 -15.16 -9.93 -1.34
C VAL A 71 -15.88 -8.65 -1.73
N GLU A 72 -16.87 -8.25 -0.92
CA GLU A 72 -17.65 -7.04 -1.17
C GLU A 72 -16.78 -5.78 -1.05
N ARG A 73 -16.04 -5.66 0.06
CA ARG A 73 -15.19 -4.48 0.34
C ARG A 73 -14.11 -4.30 -0.71
N ALA A 74 -13.48 -5.38 -1.16
CA ALA A 74 -12.39 -5.33 -2.14
C ALA A 74 -12.88 -5.41 -3.58
N SER A 75 -14.17 -5.71 -3.84
CA SER A 75 -14.69 -5.96 -5.20
C SER A 75 -13.88 -7.03 -5.97
N VAL A 76 -13.47 -8.11 -5.28
CA VAL A 76 -12.66 -9.20 -5.85
C VAL A 76 -13.43 -10.51 -5.92
N SER A 77 -12.93 -11.50 -6.67
CA SER A 77 -13.55 -12.82 -6.68
C SER A 77 -13.41 -13.53 -5.33
N PRO A 78 -14.38 -14.38 -4.91
CA PRO A 78 -14.27 -15.22 -3.71
C PRO A 78 -13.01 -16.09 -3.68
N THR A 79 -12.58 -16.59 -4.84
CA THR A 79 -11.34 -17.36 -4.99
C THR A 79 -10.11 -16.51 -4.65
N THR A 80 -10.04 -15.28 -5.16
CA THR A 80 -8.95 -14.35 -4.85
C THR A 80 -8.91 -14.01 -3.37
N ALA A 81 -10.06 -13.67 -2.78
CA ALA A 81 -10.18 -13.38 -1.35
C ALA A 81 -9.70 -14.57 -0.51
N SER A 82 -10.15 -15.80 -0.82
CA SER A 82 -9.74 -17.01 -0.12
C SER A 82 -8.24 -17.27 -0.21
N GLN A 83 -7.63 -17.11 -1.39
CA GLN A 83 -6.19 -17.27 -1.57
C GLN A 83 -5.38 -16.25 -0.75
N VAL A 84 -5.81 -14.98 -0.75
CA VAL A 84 -5.18 -13.93 0.04
C VAL A 84 -5.26 -14.28 1.52
N LEU A 85 -6.44 -14.64 2.02
CA LEU A 85 -6.63 -15.00 3.43
C LEU A 85 -5.76 -16.18 3.87
N ILE A 86 -5.60 -17.21 3.04
CA ILE A 86 -4.69 -18.35 3.31
C ILE A 86 -3.24 -17.86 3.44
N GLU A 87 -2.80 -16.97 2.55
CA GLU A 87 -1.45 -16.40 2.60
C GLU A 87 -1.24 -15.51 3.83
N LEU A 88 -2.25 -14.74 4.23
CA LEU A 88 -2.21 -13.91 5.45
C LEU A 88 -2.13 -14.75 6.72
N GLU A 89 -2.90 -15.83 6.80
CA GLU A 89 -2.84 -16.78 7.92
C GLU A 89 -1.48 -17.48 7.98
N ARG A 90 -0.93 -17.92 6.84
CA ARG A 90 0.38 -18.57 6.76
C ARG A 90 1.51 -17.68 7.28
N ARG A 91 1.35 -16.36 7.15
CA ARG A 91 2.33 -15.33 7.55
C ARG A 91 2.04 -14.76 8.93
N GLU A 92 1.00 -15.26 9.59
CA GLU A 92 0.56 -14.79 10.91
C GLU A 92 0.27 -13.27 10.93
N TRP A 93 -0.18 -12.73 9.80
CA TRP A 93 -0.61 -11.32 9.71
C TRP A 93 -2.05 -11.13 10.19
N VAL A 94 -2.85 -12.20 10.16
CA VAL A 94 -4.23 -12.20 10.65
C VAL A 94 -4.41 -13.32 11.67
N ASN A 95 -5.20 -13.05 12.70
CA ASN A 95 -5.73 -14.08 13.60
C ASN A 95 -7.06 -14.58 13.05
N SER A 96 -7.37 -15.84 13.31
CA SER A 96 -8.61 -16.48 12.87
C SER A 96 -9.43 -16.97 14.06
N LYS A 97 -10.76 -16.91 13.92
CA LYS A 97 -11.72 -17.46 14.89
C LYS A 97 -12.81 -18.23 14.13
N GLY A 98 -13.27 -19.33 14.73
CA GLY A 98 -14.30 -20.17 14.14
C GLY A 98 -13.76 -21.10 13.03
N ALA A 99 -14.68 -21.77 12.34
CA ALA A 99 -14.38 -22.75 11.30
C ALA A 99 -15.41 -22.69 10.17
N GLY A 100 -15.04 -23.21 9.00
CA GLY A 100 -15.95 -23.29 7.86
C GLY A 100 -16.29 -21.92 7.25
N PRO A 101 -17.49 -21.76 6.67
CA PRO A 101 -17.92 -20.51 6.01
C PRO A 101 -18.03 -19.31 6.94
N SER A 102 -18.29 -19.54 8.23
CA SER A 102 -18.38 -18.50 9.27
C SER A 102 -17.02 -18.18 9.91
N LYS A 103 -15.90 -18.58 9.28
CA LYS A 103 -14.56 -18.28 9.80
C LYS A 103 -14.25 -16.80 9.62
N GLU A 104 -14.06 -16.12 10.73
CA GLU A 104 -13.72 -14.70 10.80
C GLU A 104 -12.22 -14.51 11.03
N ARG A 105 -11.72 -13.34 10.61
CA ARG A 105 -10.33 -12.92 10.76
C ARG A 105 -10.24 -11.50 11.25
N ILE A 106 -9.13 -11.18 11.89
CA ILE A 106 -8.78 -9.83 12.32
C ILE A 106 -7.31 -9.58 11.99
N LEU A 107 -6.96 -8.35 11.58
CA LEU A 107 -5.59 -7.97 11.31
C LEU A 107 -4.81 -7.92 12.63
N SER A 108 -3.90 -8.87 12.85
CA SER A 108 -3.17 -9.01 14.11
C SER A 108 -1.75 -8.46 14.06
N ASN A 109 -1.12 -8.44 12.87
CA ASN A 109 0.22 -7.88 12.68
C ASN A 109 0.23 -6.85 11.53
N PRO A 110 -0.37 -5.66 11.73
CA PRO A 110 -0.35 -4.59 10.74
C PRO A 110 1.08 -4.12 10.44
N ARG A 111 2.01 -4.22 11.41
CA ARG A 111 3.41 -3.84 11.24
C ARG A 111 4.10 -4.65 10.15
N ALA A 112 4.15 -5.97 10.34
CA ALA A 112 4.83 -6.86 9.42
C ALA A 112 4.22 -6.78 8.01
N LEU A 113 2.90 -6.65 7.91
CA LEU A 113 2.21 -6.41 6.65
C LEU A 113 2.71 -5.12 5.97
N LEU A 114 2.74 -4.00 6.70
CA LEU A 114 3.15 -2.70 6.16
C LEU A 114 4.63 -2.72 5.73
N ASP A 115 5.51 -3.30 6.53
CA ASP A 115 6.95 -3.36 6.24
C ASP A 115 7.25 -4.16 4.97
N GLU A 116 6.57 -5.29 4.80
CA GLU A 116 6.72 -6.14 3.62
C GLU A 116 6.14 -5.46 2.36
N TRP A 117 5.01 -4.76 2.50
CA TRP A 117 4.44 -3.99 1.40
C TRP A 117 5.35 -2.82 1.01
N SER A 118 5.89 -2.10 2.02
CA SER A 118 6.83 -0.99 1.82
C SER A 118 8.09 -1.45 1.10
N SER A 119 8.66 -2.57 1.55
CA SER A 119 9.84 -3.19 0.93
C SER A 119 9.58 -3.60 -0.51
N TYR A 120 8.41 -4.18 -0.79
CA TYR A 120 8.01 -4.50 -2.16
C TYR A 120 7.88 -3.24 -3.03
N VAL A 121 7.20 -2.20 -2.54
CA VAL A 121 7.01 -0.94 -3.26
C VAL A 121 8.37 -0.28 -3.55
N ALA A 122 9.27 -0.21 -2.58
CA ALA A 122 10.62 0.33 -2.77
C ALA A 122 11.46 -0.47 -3.80
N SER A 123 11.13 -1.75 -4.03
CA SER A 123 11.86 -2.62 -4.97
C SER A 123 11.40 -2.51 -6.43
N ILE A 124 10.22 -1.92 -6.69
CA ILE A 124 9.66 -1.81 -8.04
C ILE A 124 9.85 -0.39 -8.59
N LYS A 125 9.80 -0.28 -9.92
CA LYS A 125 9.84 1.04 -10.57
C LYS A 125 8.54 1.82 -10.30
N PRO A 126 8.61 3.13 -10.05
CA PRO A 126 7.43 3.98 -9.94
C PRO A 126 6.52 3.87 -11.18
N LYS A 127 5.21 4.04 -10.98
CA LYS A 127 4.26 4.18 -12.11
C LYS A 127 4.66 5.40 -12.95
N PRO A 128 4.54 5.35 -14.29
CA PRO A 128 4.84 6.49 -15.15
C PRO A 128 4.01 7.71 -14.75
N LEU A 129 4.68 8.83 -14.53
CA LEU A 129 4.06 10.13 -14.25
C LEU A 129 4.02 10.95 -15.53
N ARG A 130 2.82 11.39 -15.92
CA ARG A 130 2.65 12.35 -17.01
C ARG A 130 2.72 13.77 -16.43
N SER A 131 3.73 14.51 -16.87
CA SER A 131 4.05 15.83 -16.33
C SER A 131 3.38 16.96 -17.10
N TYR A 132 2.64 17.81 -16.39
CA TYR A 132 1.93 18.95 -16.93
C TYR A 132 2.27 20.25 -16.22
N TYR A 133 2.26 21.32 -16.99
CA TYR A 133 2.18 22.67 -16.48
C TYR A 133 0.76 23.22 -16.70
N MET A 134 0.15 23.70 -15.63
CA MET A 134 -1.09 24.48 -15.68
C MET A 134 -0.88 25.82 -14.97
N ARG A 135 -1.67 26.83 -15.34
CA ARG A 135 -1.63 28.10 -14.61
C ARG A 135 -2.20 27.87 -13.21
N MET A 136 -1.42 28.18 -12.19
CA MET A 136 -1.81 28.00 -10.79
C MET A 136 -1.42 29.24 -10.00
N THR A 137 -2.43 29.92 -9.43
CA THR A 137 -2.21 31.05 -8.51
C THR A 137 -2.04 30.54 -7.09
N ASN A 138 -2.93 29.63 -6.68
CA ASN A 138 -2.94 28.95 -5.40
C ASN A 138 -3.17 27.44 -5.61
N ILE A 139 -2.47 26.61 -4.85
CA ILE A 139 -2.60 25.15 -4.91
C ILE A 139 -3.97 24.67 -4.42
N ASP A 140 -4.55 25.33 -3.42
CA ASP A 140 -5.88 24.98 -2.92
C ASP A 140 -6.95 25.28 -3.99
N GLU A 141 -6.87 26.46 -4.63
CA GLU A 141 -7.75 26.82 -5.75
C GLU A 141 -7.63 25.83 -6.92
N ALA A 142 -6.41 25.40 -7.24
CA ALA A 142 -6.19 24.39 -8.27
C ALA A 142 -6.80 23.04 -7.91
N ILE A 143 -6.71 22.61 -6.64
CA ILE A 143 -7.35 21.38 -6.16
C ILE A 143 -8.88 21.49 -6.24
N HIS A 144 -9.43 22.62 -5.83
CA HIS A 144 -10.86 22.92 -5.97
C HIS A 144 -11.32 22.90 -7.43
N GLU A 145 -10.51 23.44 -8.34
CA GLU A 145 -10.82 23.45 -9.77
C GLU A 145 -10.77 22.04 -10.38
N ILE A 146 -9.81 21.20 -9.96
CA ILE A 146 -9.75 19.78 -10.33
C ILE A 146 -11.03 19.07 -9.86
N ASP A 147 -11.43 19.25 -8.59
CA ASP A 147 -12.65 18.63 -8.03
C ASP A 147 -13.89 19.04 -8.83
N ARG A 148 -14.08 20.34 -9.06
CA ARG A 148 -15.21 20.87 -9.82
C ARG A 148 -15.29 20.29 -11.24
N ILE A 149 -14.17 20.28 -11.98
CA ILE A 149 -14.16 19.77 -13.35
C ILE A 149 -14.41 18.26 -13.38
N CYS A 150 -13.85 17.51 -12.43
CA CYS A 150 -14.09 16.07 -12.31
C CYS A 150 -15.56 15.78 -11.99
N ASP A 151 -16.18 16.54 -11.08
CA ASP A 151 -17.60 16.40 -10.76
C ASP A 151 -18.49 16.75 -11.97
N GLU A 152 -18.14 17.77 -12.77
CA GLU A 152 -18.85 18.12 -14.01
C GLU A 152 -18.73 17.06 -15.11
N THR A 153 -17.58 16.41 -15.22
CA THR A 153 -17.26 15.48 -16.31
C THR A 153 -17.53 14.02 -15.94
N GLY A 154 -17.77 13.73 -14.67
CA GLY A 154 -17.88 12.37 -14.14
C GLY A 154 -16.55 11.61 -14.09
N VAL A 155 -15.42 12.28 -14.35
CA VAL A 155 -14.10 11.66 -14.31
C VAL A 155 -13.72 11.37 -12.87
N ARG A 156 -13.41 10.11 -12.57
CA ARG A 156 -12.96 9.73 -11.23
C ARG A 156 -11.50 10.06 -11.06
N TYR A 157 -11.19 10.67 -9.92
CA TYR A 157 -9.85 11.05 -9.55
C TYR A 157 -9.62 10.87 -8.05
N GLU A 158 -8.36 11.00 -7.65
CA GLU A 158 -7.93 11.25 -6.28
C GLU A 158 -6.61 12.01 -6.26
N ILE A 159 -6.44 12.91 -5.29
CA ILE A 159 -5.16 13.54 -4.98
C ILE A 159 -4.26 12.54 -4.26
N SER A 160 -2.99 12.51 -4.64
CA SER A 160 -1.97 11.56 -4.16
C SER A 160 -0.67 12.30 -3.78
N GLY A 161 0.35 11.55 -3.37
CA GLY A 161 1.69 12.05 -3.06
C GLY A 161 1.74 13.05 -1.92
N LEU A 162 2.60 14.06 -2.04
CA LEU A 162 2.86 15.06 -1.00
C LEU A 162 1.57 15.78 -0.55
N MET A 163 0.68 16.13 -1.47
CA MET A 163 -0.57 16.82 -1.11
C MET A 163 -1.51 15.93 -0.31
N ALA A 164 -1.66 14.66 -0.68
CA ALA A 164 -2.44 13.72 0.12
C ALA A 164 -1.83 13.53 1.51
N GLY A 165 -0.51 13.40 1.60
CA GLY A 165 0.19 13.29 2.89
C GLY A 165 -0.02 14.52 3.77
N GLN A 166 0.04 15.72 3.18
CA GLN A 166 -0.22 16.98 3.88
C GLN A 166 -1.67 17.09 4.36
N ILE A 167 -2.65 16.63 3.58
CA ILE A 167 -4.06 16.61 3.97
C ILE A 167 -4.28 15.68 5.16
N HIS A 168 -3.65 14.50 5.16
CA HIS A 168 -3.80 13.53 6.25
C HIS A 168 -3.04 13.93 7.50
N ALA A 169 -1.76 14.24 7.36
CA ALA A 169 -0.84 14.52 8.46
C ALA A 169 0.02 15.76 8.14
N PRO A 170 -0.52 16.98 8.34
CA PRO A 170 0.17 18.22 8.03
C PRO A 170 1.57 18.26 8.66
N HIS A 171 2.60 18.42 7.82
CA HIS A 171 4.00 18.38 8.26
C HIS A 171 4.93 19.25 7.42
N LEU A 172 4.62 19.46 6.14
CA LEU A 172 5.44 20.25 5.23
C LEU A 172 5.00 21.72 5.24
N SER A 173 5.98 22.61 5.09
CA SER A 173 5.76 24.07 5.09
C SER A 173 5.22 24.62 3.76
N LYS A 174 5.56 23.99 2.62
CA LYS A 174 5.10 24.42 1.29
C LYS A 174 5.11 23.28 0.28
N ILE A 175 4.03 23.12 -0.49
CA ILE A 175 3.98 22.17 -1.62
C ILE A 175 3.63 22.96 -2.88
N SER A 176 4.29 22.64 -3.99
CA SER A 176 4.15 23.35 -5.28
C SER A 176 3.73 22.44 -6.44
N GLN A 177 3.54 21.16 -6.15
CA GLN A 177 3.21 20.13 -7.13
C GLN A 177 2.03 19.31 -6.64
N ILE A 178 1.04 19.16 -7.50
CA ILE A 178 -0.13 18.31 -7.27
C ILE A 178 0.14 16.99 -7.99
N HIS A 179 0.02 15.87 -7.27
CA HIS A 179 -0.05 14.55 -7.87
C HIS A 179 -1.51 14.11 -7.87
N CYS A 180 -1.98 13.63 -9.01
CA CYS A 180 -3.34 13.15 -9.17
C CYS A 180 -3.34 11.79 -9.85
N ARG A 181 -4.19 10.91 -9.35
CA ARG A 181 -4.59 9.69 -10.04
C ARG A 181 -5.89 9.95 -10.77
N ILE A 182 -5.94 9.59 -12.04
CA ILE A 182 -7.10 9.86 -12.88
C ILE A 182 -7.48 8.58 -13.62
N ASP A 183 -8.78 8.28 -13.62
CA ASP A 183 -9.38 7.23 -14.43
C ASP A 183 -9.38 7.59 -15.93
N HIS A 184 -9.80 6.67 -16.79
CA HIS A 184 -10.04 6.93 -18.21
C HIS A 184 -10.91 8.19 -18.39
N GLY A 185 -10.51 9.07 -19.32
CA GLY A 185 -11.17 10.35 -19.57
C GLY A 185 -10.40 11.59 -19.06
N GLY A 186 -9.22 11.40 -18.48
CA GLY A 186 -8.38 12.50 -17.98
C GLY A 186 -8.00 13.57 -19.00
N GLU A 187 -8.03 13.29 -20.31
CA GLU A 187 -7.75 14.31 -21.34
C GLU A 187 -8.76 15.47 -21.31
N SER A 188 -10.04 15.20 -21.01
CA SER A 188 -11.05 16.25 -20.90
C SER A 188 -10.77 17.16 -19.70
N LEU A 189 -10.32 16.58 -18.58
CA LEU A 189 -9.88 17.34 -17.40
C LEU A 189 -8.68 18.21 -17.76
N LEU A 190 -7.64 17.61 -18.35
CA LEU A 190 -6.41 18.32 -18.75
C LEU A 190 -6.70 19.46 -19.73
N GLY A 191 -7.58 19.25 -20.70
CA GLY A 191 -8.01 20.28 -21.65
C GLY A 191 -8.72 21.45 -20.97
N LYS A 192 -9.67 21.17 -20.06
CA LYS A 192 -10.38 22.21 -19.29
C LYS A 192 -9.47 22.97 -18.33
N LEU A 193 -8.47 22.32 -17.74
CA LEU A 193 -7.43 22.95 -16.92
C LEU A 193 -6.42 23.78 -17.75
N GLY A 194 -6.47 23.70 -19.08
CA GLY A 194 -5.46 24.28 -19.95
C GLY A 194 -4.05 23.71 -19.71
N ALA A 195 -3.99 22.47 -19.22
CA ALA A 195 -2.75 21.80 -18.84
C ALA A 195 -1.93 21.45 -20.10
N LYS A 196 -0.64 21.81 -20.10
CA LYS A 196 0.29 21.54 -21.20
C LYS A 196 1.33 20.52 -20.79
N ALA A 197 1.53 19.49 -21.60
CA ALA A 197 2.57 18.50 -21.35
C ALA A 197 3.95 19.16 -21.40
N VAL A 198 4.78 18.89 -20.39
CA VAL A 198 6.13 19.45 -20.27
C VAL A 198 7.11 18.38 -19.81
N LYS A 199 8.40 18.56 -20.13
CA LYS A 199 9.48 17.67 -19.66
C LYS A 199 9.96 18.02 -18.25
N GLU A 200 10.00 19.32 -17.93
CA GLU A 200 10.51 19.87 -16.67
C GLU A 200 9.62 21.02 -16.20
N GLY A 201 9.73 21.42 -14.93
CA GLY A 201 8.98 22.55 -14.37
C GLY A 201 7.47 22.31 -14.23
N TRP A 202 7.05 21.05 -14.12
CA TRP A 202 5.65 20.68 -13.97
C TRP A 202 5.12 20.99 -12.57
N ASN A 203 3.82 21.32 -12.50
CA ASN A 203 3.08 21.53 -11.25
C ASN A 203 1.87 20.62 -11.09
N LEU A 204 1.50 19.87 -12.14
CA LEU A 204 0.52 18.81 -12.12
C LEU A 204 1.12 17.51 -12.67
N GLY A 205 1.19 16.48 -11.84
CA GLY A 205 1.62 15.14 -12.21
C GLY A 205 0.43 14.20 -12.25
N VAL A 206 0.19 13.55 -13.38
CA VAL A 206 -0.93 12.62 -13.57
C VAL A 206 -0.44 11.19 -13.67
N ILE A 207 -1.04 10.31 -12.86
CA ILE A 207 -0.86 8.86 -12.91
C ILE A 207 -2.14 8.24 -13.45
N ASP A 208 -2.04 7.60 -14.61
CA ASP A 208 -3.15 6.84 -15.19
C ASP A 208 -3.51 5.68 -14.26
N SER A 209 -4.76 5.67 -13.80
CA SER A 209 -5.25 4.74 -12.78
C SER A 209 -6.13 3.68 -13.39
N ASN A 210 -6.03 2.45 -12.89
CA ASN A 210 -6.97 1.40 -13.27
C ASN A 210 -8.29 1.61 -12.50
N PRO A 211 -9.40 1.95 -13.17
CA PRO A 211 -10.71 2.23 -12.57
C PRO A 211 -11.18 1.20 -11.54
N ARG A 212 -10.85 -0.08 -11.77
CA ARG A 212 -11.37 -1.19 -10.97
C ARG A 212 -10.61 -1.38 -9.66
N HIS A 213 -9.41 -0.82 -9.54
CA HIS A 213 -8.46 -1.15 -8.47
C HIS A 213 -7.96 0.09 -7.74
N ASP A 214 -7.50 1.09 -8.48
CA ASP A 214 -6.68 2.17 -7.93
C ASP A 214 -7.49 3.22 -7.16
N LEU A 215 -8.80 3.35 -7.39
CA LEU A 215 -9.66 4.39 -6.80
C LEU A 215 -10.71 3.85 -5.81
N LEU A 216 -10.62 2.59 -5.40
CA LEU A 216 -11.65 1.93 -4.59
C LEU A 216 -11.72 2.47 -3.15
N PHE A 217 -10.56 2.77 -2.56
CA PHE A 217 -10.44 3.15 -1.14
C PHE A 217 -10.29 4.65 -0.92
N ARG A 218 -10.44 5.46 -1.97
CA ARG A 218 -10.35 6.92 -1.89
C ARG A 218 -11.31 7.49 -0.84
N GLN A 219 -10.87 8.56 -0.20
CA GLN A 219 -11.62 9.23 0.86
C GLN A 219 -11.99 10.64 0.40
N ARG A 220 -13.21 11.10 0.73
CA ARG A 220 -13.57 12.51 0.59
C ARG A 220 -13.10 13.22 1.86
N VAL A 221 -12.10 14.09 1.74
CA VAL A 221 -11.60 14.91 2.86
C VAL A 221 -11.89 16.36 2.52
N GLY A 222 -12.77 16.99 3.30
CA GLY A 222 -13.35 18.28 2.90
C GLY A 222 -14.15 18.12 1.60
N HIS A 223 -13.74 18.86 0.58
CA HIS A 223 -14.40 18.84 -0.73
C HIS A 223 -13.64 18.01 -1.77
N VAL A 224 -12.49 17.40 -1.46
CA VAL A 224 -11.63 16.75 -2.46
C VAL A 224 -11.55 15.23 -2.24
N TRP A 225 -11.46 14.46 -3.34
CA TRP A 225 -11.08 13.04 -3.29
C TRP A 225 -9.57 12.88 -3.10
N VAL A 226 -9.18 12.09 -2.10
CA VAL A 226 -7.77 11.86 -1.73
C VAL A 226 -7.54 10.37 -1.56
N THR A 227 -6.32 9.90 -1.85
CA THR A 227 -5.88 8.55 -1.46
C THR A 227 -6.11 8.33 0.04
N ASP A 228 -6.42 7.12 0.46
CA ASP A 228 -6.44 6.81 1.90
C ASP A 228 -5.01 6.79 2.47
N PRO A 229 -4.84 6.87 3.81
CA PRO A 229 -3.52 6.95 4.41
C PRO A 229 -2.54 5.83 4.03
N LEU A 230 -3.02 4.61 3.78
CA LEU A 230 -2.15 3.52 3.35
C LEU A 230 -1.60 3.80 1.95
N GLN A 231 -2.48 4.07 0.99
CA GLN A 231 -2.05 4.35 -0.38
C GLN A 231 -1.19 5.62 -0.43
N THR A 232 -1.56 6.68 0.31
CA THR A 232 -0.73 7.89 0.45
C THR A 232 0.69 7.54 0.90
N TYR A 233 0.84 6.71 1.92
CA TYR A 233 2.16 6.29 2.41
C TYR A 233 2.96 5.54 1.34
N LEU A 234 2.35 4.55 0.68
CA LEU A 234 3.02 3.79 -0.40
C LEU A 234 3.42 4.69 -1.57
N ASP A 235 2.64 5.74 -1.84
CA ASP A 235 2.93 6.73 -2.89
C ASP A 235 4.14 7.58 -2.54
N LEU A 236 4.22 8.03 -1.30
CA LEU A 236 5.35 8.84 -0.82
C LEU A 236 6.67 8.07 -0.92
N LEU A 237 6.66 6.74 -0.70
CA LEU A 237 7.83 5.88 -0.86
C LEU A 237 8.31 5.78 -2.32
N GLN A 238 7.43 6.00 -3.29
CA GLN A 238 7.75 5.99 -4.72
C GLN A 238 8.23 7.34 -5.25
N LEU A 239 8.05 8.42 -4.47
CA LEU A 239 8.53 9.74 -4.83
C LEU A 239 9.99 9.89 -4.45
N ASP A 240 10.82 10.25 -5.44
CA ASP A 240 12.25 10.44 -5.27
C ASP A 240 12.57 11.83 -4.70
N SER A 241 12.29 12.03 -3.41
CA SER A 241 12.66 13.26 -2.70
C SER A 241 12.87 13.03 -1.20
N GLY A 242 13.82 13.72 -0.57
CA GLY A 242 14.00 13.65 0.89
C GLY A 242 12.73 14.06 1.66
N ARG A 243 11.98 15.02 1.12
CA ARG A 243 10.74 15.55 1.71
C ARG A 243 9.59 14.55 1.70
N SER A 244 9.49 13.71 0.66
CA SER A 244 8.48 12.65 0.62
C SER A 244 8.78 11.57 1.64
N LYS A 245 10.05 11.23 1.86
CA LYS A 245 10.46 10.29 2.90
C LYS A 245 10.11 10.80 4.30
N GLU A 246 10.48 12.03 4.63
CA GLU A 246 10.14 12.65 5.92
C GLU A 246 8.62 12.66 6.19
N LEU A 247 7.83 13.02 5.17
CA LEU A 247 6.37 12.99 5.29
C LEU A 247 5.80 11.57 5.40
N ALA A 248 6.41 10.58 4.74
CA ALA A 248 6.02 9.17 4.84
C ALA A 248 6.24 8.65 6.26
N ASP A 249 7.39 8.94 6.86
CA ASP A 249 7.73 8.55 8.24
C ASP A 249 6.75 9.20 9.23
N HIS A 250 6.49 10.51 9.09
CA HIS A 250 5.49 11.21 9.91
C HIS A 250 4.07 10.64 9.74
N LEU A 251 3.64 10.36 8.51
CA LEU A 251 2.32 9.80 8.22
C LEU A 251 2.18 8.39 8.81
N ARG A 252 3.23 7.56 8.73
CA ARG A 252 3.26 6.22 9.31
C ARG A 252 3.06 6.26 10.82
N LEU A 253 3.79 7.14 11.51
CA LEU A 253 3.68 7.31 12.96
C LEU A 253 2.30 7.83 13.40
N THR A 254 1.75 8.80 12.67
CA THR A 254 0.53 9.52 13.09
C THR A 254 -0.78 8.91 12.63
N LYS A 255 -0.80 8.22 11.48
CA LYS A 255 -2.04 7.69 10.86
C LYS A 255 -2.07 6.19 10.68
N LEU A 256 -0.91 5.56 10.51
CA LEU A 256 -0.83 4.10 10.33
C LEU A 256 -0.56 3.37 11.65
N ALA A 257 -0.20 4.10 12.72
CA ALA A 257 -0.03 3.60 14.09
C ALA A 257 0.74 2.27 14.17
N VAL A 258 1.76 2.15 13.32
CA VAL A 258 2.75 1.09 13.37
C VAL A 258 4.05 1.75 13.84
N PRO A 259 4.37 1.74 15.15
CA PRO A 259 5.67 2.19 15.62
C PRO A 259 6.78 1.37 14.94
N GLU A 260 7.97 1.92 14.75
CA GLU A 260 9.15 1.14 14.32
C GLU A 260 9.55 0.07 15.34
#